data_AF-A0ABD1GZ74-F1
#
_entry.id   AF-A0ABD1GZ74-F1
#
_cell.length_a   1.000
_cell.length_b   1.000
_cell.length_c   1.000
_cell.angle_alpha   90.00
_cell.angle_beta   90.00
_cell.angle_gamma   90.00
#
_symmetry.space_group_name_H-M   'P 1'
#
loop_
_entity.id
_entity.type
_entity.pdbx_description
1 polymer ?
#
loop_
_entity_poly.entity_id
_entity_poly.type
_entity_poly.pdbx_seq_one_letter_code
_entity_poly.pdbx_strand_id
1 'polypeptide(L)'
;MEEYMAPSTSRRFFFTTYSCLYTVVTRPDELDINTIIDRFCNNLENEVQGFLYFKWADVDLVFFPICAHEHYYAVCFSFSTKSIAVIDNSKNGDDKNIVDKYGSIPKTLKMYFCHYLTKMDYHVQCKSIKYVNIKRLKMTWRTTSNAEDCGVFIMRHIECYNNEREQDWKCGLTIRSKGVLQRLRGKYCSTLMLSETNHESLNNSMITSKHYEECSKNMEIDIKKMIVNIKRS
;
A
#
# COMPACT_ATOMS: atom_id res chain seq x y z
N MET A 1 15.46 -2.02 -4.75
CA MET A 1 14.12 -2.29 -5.30
C MET A 1 13.67 -1.25 -6.35
N GLU A 2 14.60 -0.45 -6.91
CA GLU A 2 14.31 0.61 -7.90
C GLU A 2 14.88 0.37 -9.30
N GLU A 3 15.64 -0.72 -9.55
CA GLU A 3 16.40 -0.86 -10.80
C GLU A 3 15.65 -1.46 -12.00
N TYR A 4 14.33 -1.65 -11.94
CA TYR A 4 13.56 -2.20 -13.08
C TYR A 4 12.19 -1.56 -13.27
N MET A 5 12.15 -0.26 -13.51
CA MET A 5 10.94 0.40 -14.01
C MET A 5 11.12 0.86 -15.45
N ALA A 6 10.21 0.43 -16.32
CA ALA A 6 10.17 0.82 -17.73
C ALA A 6 10.05 2.36 -17.88
N PRO A 7 10.58 2.96 -18.97
CA PRO A 7 10.58 4.42 -19.18
C PRO A 7 9.20 5.10 -19.14
N SER A 8 8.10 4.33 -19.18
CA SER A 8 6.71 4.80 -19.24
C SER A 8 5.95 4.75 -17.91
N THR A 9 6.58 4.35 -16.79
CA THR A 9 5.89 4.34 -15.49
C THR A 9 5.90 5.73 -14.87
N SER A 10 4.73 6.26 -14.50
CA SER A 10 4.65 7.45 -13.63
C SER A 10 5.57 7.24 -12.44
N ARG A 11 6.47 8.19 -12.17
CA ARG A 11 7.34 8.12 -10.99
C ARG A 11 6.47 8.20 -9.74
N ARG A 12 6.63 7.21 -8.86
CA ARG A 12 5.74 6.99 -7.70
C ARG A 12 6.53 7.19 -6.42
N PHE A 13 5.92 7.84 -5.45
CA PHE A 13 6.42 7.91 -4.08
C PHE A 13 5.42 7.22 -3.15
N PHE A 14 5.93 6.43 -2.21
CA PHE A 14 5.14 5.65 -1.28
C PHE A 14 5.53 6.04 0.14
N PHE A 15 4.61 6.68 0.86
CA PHE A 15 4.77 6.86 2.30
C PHE A 15 4.46 5.56 3.05
N THR A 16 4.96 5.46 4.27
CA THR A 16 4.51 4.45 5.23
C THR A 16 3.17 4.84 5.87
N THR A 17 2.58 3.96 6.68
CA THR A 17 1.44 4.33 7.52
C THR A 17 1.81 5.32 8.63
N TYR A 18 3.10 5.42 8.98
CA TYR A 18 3.59 6.29 10.06
C TYR A 18 3.45 7.77 9.70
N SER A 19 3.59 8.12 8.41
CA SER A 19 3.45 9.49 7.91
C SER A 19 2.16 10.18 8.40
N CYS A 20 1.07 9.41 8.53
CA CYS A 20 -0.26 9.87 8.91
C CYS A 20 -0.64 9.49 10.36
N LEU A 21 0.16 8.66 11.01
CA LEU A 21 -0.08 8.20 12.38
C LEU A 21 0.13 9.37 13.35
N TYR A 22 -0.68 9.45 14.40
CA TYR A 22 -0.67 10.52 15.41
C TYR A 22 -0.86 11.95 14.86
N THR A 23 -1.40 12.10 13.65
CA THR A 23 -1.73 13.40 13.04
C THR A 23 -3.03 13.37 12.27
N VAL A 24 -3.14 12.53 11.25
CA VAL A 24 -4.29 12.48 10.34
C VAL A 24 -5.28 11.39 10.77
N VAL A 25 -4.76 10.23 11.18
CA VAL A 25 -5.57 9.07 11.60
C VAL A 25 -6.01 9.22 13.05
N THR A 26 -5.05 9.34 13.96
CA THR A 26 -5.29 9.52 15.40
C THR A 26 -4.77 10.91 15.76
N ARG A 27 -5.62 11.77 16.30
CA ARG A 27 -5.21 13.11 16.73
C ARG A 27 -4.99 13.11 18.24
N PRO A 28 -3.85 13.58 18.74
CA PRO A 28 -3.67 13.81 20.17
C PRO A 28 -4.56 14.98 20.60
N ASP A 29 -5.42 14.78 21.61
CA ASP A 29 -6.39 15.78 22.05
C ASP A 29 -5.74 17.04 22.68
N GLU A 30 -4.53 16.88 23.22
CA GLU A 30 -3.81 17.94 23.93
C GLU A 30 -3.07 18.92 23.02
N LEU A 31 -2.94 18.62 21.72
CA LEU A 31 -2.15 19.42 20.79
C LEU A 31 -3.04 20.35 19.96
N ASP A 32 -2.60 21.59 19.83
CA ASP A 32 -3.25 22.52 18.91
C ASP A 32 -3.03 22.11 17.45
N ILE A 33 -3.89 22.62 16.58
CA ILE A 33 -3.93 22.24 15.18
C ILE A 33 -2.63 22.55 14.42
N ASN A 34 -1.92 23.62 14.76
CA ASN A 34 -0.69 23.99 14.07
C ASN A 34 0.43 23.02 14.45
N THR A 35 0.53 22.67 15.73
CA THR A 35 1.48 21.64 16.21
C THR A 35 1.24 20.29 15.54
N ILE A 36 -0.02 19.90 15.33
CA ILE A 36 -0.38 18.67 14.61
C ILE A 36 0.07 18.74 13.14
N ILE A 37 -0.13 19.88 12.47
CA ILE A 37 0.28 20.08 11.08
C ILE A 37 1.80 20.06 10.94
N ASP A 38 2.53 20.71 11.86
CA ASP A 38 4.00 20.69 11.85
C ASP A 38 4.54 19.29 12.09
N ARG A 39 3.93 18.51 13.00
CA ARG A 39 4.28 17.10 13.19
C ARG A 39 4.05 16.30 11.92
N PHE A 40 2.93 16.51 11.22
CA PHE A 40 2.67 15.85 9.95
C PHE A 40 3.74 16.20 8.91
N CYS A 41 4.11 17.48 8.79
CA CYS A 41 5.15 17.93 7.87
C CYS A 41 6.51 17.29 8.19
N ASN A 42 6.88 17.23 9.47
CA ASN A 42 8.13 16.61 9.90
C ASN A 42 8.14 15.10 9.62
N ASN A 43 7.01 14.41 9.81
CA ASN A 43 6.89 12.99 9.45
C ASN A 43 7.13 12.78 7.95
N LEU A 44 6.57 13.65 7.08
CA LEU A 44 6.80 13.54 5.64
C LEU A 44 8.27 13.81 5.28
N GLU A 45 8.86 14.87 5.86
CA GLU A 45 10.27 15.19 5.63
C GLU A 45 11.20 14.06 6.04
N ASN A 46 10.97 13.41 7.19
CA ASN A 46 11.79 12.29 7.63
C ASN A 46 11.78 11.12 6.64
N GLU A 47 10.64 10.85 5.99
CA GLU A 47 10.55 9.81 4.97
C GLU A 47 11.15 10.25 3.63
N VAL A 48 11.01 11.53 3.26
CA VAL A 48 11.56 12.08 2.02
C VAL A 48 13.08 12.25 2.07
N GLN A 49 13.65 12.65 3.20
CA GLN A 49 15.08 12.88 3.37
C GLN A 49 15.94 11.61 3.25
N GLY A 50 15.32 10.42 3.33
CA GLY A 50 15.99 9.16 3.00
C GLY A 50 16.43 9.05 1.54
N PHE A 51 15.93 9.92 0.65
CA PHE A 51 16.20 9.90 -0.78
C PHE A 51 17.10 11.07 -1.20
N LEU A 52 18.33 10.74 -1.61
CA LEU A 52 19.28 11.74 -2.13
C LEU A 52 18.71 12.43 -3.38
N TYR A 53 18.78 13.77 -3.41
CA TYR A 53 18.33 14.62 -4.52
C TYR A 53 16.84 14.51 -4.85
N PHE A 54 16.00 14.12 -3.89
CA PHE A 54 14.55 14.06 -4.09
C PHE A 54 13.96 15.41 -4.52
N LYS A 55 13.07 15.38 -5.52
CA LYS A 55 12.30 16.53 -5.98
C LYS A 55 10.85 16.13 -6.23
N TRP A 56 9.91 16.84 -5.63
CA TRP A 56 8.48 16.63 -5.91
C TRP A 56 8.10 16.92 -7.37
N ALA A 57 8.92 17.66 -8.12
CA ALA A 57 8.74 17.86 -9.56
C ALA A 57 8.94 16.56 -10.38
N ASP A 58 9.69 15.61 -9.82
CA ASP A 58 9.96 14.33 -10.44
C ASP A 58 8.91 13.27 -10.08
N VAL A 59 8.03 13.51 -9.12
CA VAL A 59 7.00 12.55 -8.69
C VAL A 59 5.67 12.89 -9.34
N ASP A 60 4.93 11.88 -9.81
CA ASP A 60 3.55 12.05 -10.28
C ASP A 60 2.55 11.44 -9.28
N LEU A 61 2.78 10.19 -8.88
CA LEU A 61 1.90 9.45 -8.00
C LEU A 61 2.43 9.43 -6.58
N VAL A 62 1.60 9.84 -5.62
CA VAL A 62 1.95 9.83 -4.19
C VAL A 62 0.94 8.97 -3.44
N PHE A 63 1.40 7.89 -2.84
CA PHE A 63 0.55 6.96 -2.10
C PHE A 63 0.73 7.13 -0.60
N PHE A 64 -0.38 7.27 0.10
CA PHE A 64 -0.48 7.23 1.55
C PHE A 64 -1.28 5.99 1.96
N PRO A 65 -0.60 4.90 2.38
CA PRO A 65 -1.24 3.83 3.13
C PRO A 65 -1.86 4.37 4.42
N ILE A 66 -3.12 4.04 4.66
CA ILE A 66 -3.84 4.40 5.88
C ILE A 66 -4.24 3.12 6.61
N CYS A 67 -3.93 3.06 7.89
CA CYS A 67 -4.47 2.06 8.82
C CYS A 67 -5.38 2.80 9.79
N ALA A 68 -6.70 2.60 9.70
CA ALA A 68 -7.68 3.21 10.58
C ALA A 68 -8.71 2.17 11.00
N HIS A 69 -9.00 2.07 12.29
CA HIS A 69 -9.93 1.06 12.84
C HIS A 69 -9.61 -0.36 12.37
N GLU A 70 -8.33 -0.75 12.44
CA GLU A 70 -7.83 -2.08 12.03
C GLU A 70 -8.05 -2.42 10.54
N HIS A 71 -8.41 -1.43 9.71
CA HIS A 71 -8.60 -1.60 8.27
C HIS A 71 -7.55 -0.80 7.48
N TYR A 72 -6.96 -1.45 6.49
CA TYR A 72 -5.98 -0.86 5.59
C TYR A 72 -6.62 -0.43 4.26
N TYR A 73 -6.34 0.80 3.84
CA TYR A 73 -6.65 1.33 2.51
C TYR A 73 -5.57 2.34 2.08
N ALA A 74 -5.65 2.90 0.88
CA ALA A 74 -4.69 3.90 0.42
C ALA A 74 -5.39 5.16 -0.10
N VAL A 75 -4.75 6.32 0.08
CA VAL A 75 -5.08 7.55 -0.64
C VAL A 75 -3.95 7.86 -1.63
N CYS A 76 -4.28 7.94 -2.90
CA CYS A 76 -3.34 8.24 -3.98
C CYS A 76 -3.61 9.64 -4.52
N PHE A 77 -2.57 10.47 -4.59
CA PHE A 77 -2.59 11.77 -5.26
C PHE A 77 -1.87 11.63 -6.59
N SER A 78 -2.47 12.14 -7.67
CA SER A 78 -1.79 12.27 -8.96
C SER A 78 -1.71 13.74 -9.36
N PHE A 79 -0.48 14.23 -9.55
CA PHE A 79 -0.25 15.59 -9.99
C PHE A 79 -0.53 15.79 -11.48
N SER A 80 -0.18 14.81 -12.33
CA SER A 80 -0.39 14.89 -13.78
C SER A 80 -1.87 14.86 -14.16
N THR A 81 -2.63 13.95 -13.56
CA THR A 81 -4.07 13.78 -13.86
C THR A 81 -4.97 14.67 -13.00
N LYS A 82 -4.41 15.38 -12.02
CA LYS A 82 -5.15 16.22 -11.05
C LYS A 82 -6.26 15.42 -10.38
N SER A 83 -5.90 14.25 -9.84
CA SER A 83 -6.85 13.33 -9.23
C SER A 83 -6.43 12.92 -7.81
N ILE A 84 -7.43 12.60 -6.97
CA ILE A 84 -7.22 12.04 -5.64
C ILE A 84 -8.13 10.83 -5.51
N ALA A 85 -7.52 9.65 -5.35
CA ALA A 85 -8.19 8.37 -5.32
C ALA A 85 -8.08 7.71 -3.93
N VAL A 86 -9.21 7.34 -3.34
CA VAL A 86 -9.25 6.39 -2.22
C VAL A 86 -9.37 4.99 -2.81
N ILE A 87 -8.38 4.15 -2.52
CA ILE A 87 -8.26 2.79 -3.03
C ILE A 87 -8.47 1.83 -1.87
N ASP A 88 -9.56 1.08 -1.90
CA ASP A 88 -10.03 0.24 -0.80
C ASP A 88 -10.66 -1.04 -1.34
N ASN A 89 -10.31 -2.19 -0.76
CA ASN A 89 -10.89 -3.48 -1.13
C ASN A 89 -12.31 -3.67 -0.60
N SER A 90 -12.69 -2.96 0.46
CA SER A 90 -14.02 -3.07 1.04
C SER A 90 -15.07 -2.46 0.10
N LYS A 91 -16.16 -3.19 -0.16
CA LYS A 91 -17.33 -2.71 -0.91
C LYS A 91 -18.33 -1.96 -0.02
N ASN A 92 -18.24 -2.12 1.30
CA ASN A 92 -19.17 -1.53 2.26
C ASN A 92 -19.09 0.02 2.23
N GLY A 93 -20.18 0.71 2.53
CA GLY A 93 -20.29 2.19 2.50
C GLY A 93 -20.56 2.77 1.11
N ASP A 94 -21.09 3.99 1.05
CA ASP A 94 -21.43 4.70 -0.19
C ASP A 94 -20.18 5.27 -0.89
N ASP A 95 -20.10 5.11 -2.20
CA ASP A 95 -19.02 5.66 -3.03
C ASP A 95 -19.15 7.19 -3.19
N LYS A 96 -20.36 7.75 -3.03
CA LYS A 96 -20.61 9.20 -3.10
C LYS A 96 -20.38 9.91 -1.77
N ASN A 97 -20.42 9.19 -0.65
CA ASN A 97 -20.21 9.76 0.68
C ASN A 97 -18.94 9.21 1.34
N ILE A 98 -17.80 9.81 0.99
CA ILE A 98 -16.48 9.48 1.55
C ILE A 98 -16.44 9.68 3.07
N VAL A 99 -17.16 10.67 3.60
CA VAL A 99 -17.11 11.02 5.03
C VAL A 99 -17.76 9.94 5.88
N ASP A 100 -18.89 9.38 5.45
CA ASP A 100 -19.57 8.33 6.22
C ASP A 100 -18.68 7.11 6.42
N LYS A 101 -17.83 6.78 5.43
CA LYS A 101 -16.97 5.61 5.51
C LYS A 101 -15.61 5.88 6.16
N TYR A 102 -14.95 6.97 5.79
CA TYR A 102 -13.56 7.25 6.18
C TYR A 102 -13.43 8.40 7.16
N GLY A 103 -14.54 8.96 7.63
CA GLY A 103 -14.56 10.16 8.46
C GLY A 103 -13.91 11.36 7.76
N SER A 104 -13.21 12.16 8.54
CA SER A 104 -12.47 13.32 8.05
C SER A 104 -11.08 12.98 7.50
N ILE A 105 -10.64 11.71 7.56
CA ILE A 105 -9.27 11.30 7.29
C ILE A 105 -8.81 11.72 5.88
N PRO A 106 -9.48 11.36 4.76
CA PRO A 106 -8.99 11.74 3.43
C PRO A 106 -8.97 13.25 3.19
N LYS A 107 -9.96 13.97 3.72
CA LYS A 107 -10.04 15.44 3.63
C LYS A 107 -8.92 16.12 4.41
N THR A 108 -8.64 15.64 5.62
CA THR A 108 -7.56 16.12 6.48
C THR A 108 -6.21 15.85 5.81
N LEU A 109 -5.99 14.63 5.32
CA LEU A 109 -4.76 14.27 4.62
C LEU A 109 -4.49 15.22 3.45
N LYS A 110 -5.50 15.45 2.60
CA LYS A 110 -5.40 16.39 1.49
C LYS A 110 -5.01 17.79 1.96
N MET A 111 -5.65 18.29 3.02
CA MET A 111 -5.37 19.63 3.54
C MET A 111 -3.93 19.75 4.07
N TYR A 112 -3.50 18.79 4.89
CA TYR A 112 -2.16 18.80 5.47
C TYR A 112 -1.08 18.59 4.40
N PHE A 113 -1.32 17.72 3.41
CA PHE A 113 -0.40 17.53 2.29
C PHE A 113 -0.30 18.78 1.41
N CYS A 114 -1.39 19.49 1.16
CA CYS A 114 -1.35 20.80 0.48
C CYS A 114 -0.55 21.84 1.28
N HIS A 115 -0.70 21.86 2.62
CA HIS A 115 0.07 22.74 3.48
C HIS A 115 1.57 22.42 3.38
N TYR A 116 1.95 21.14 3.52
CA TYR A 116 3.31 20.67 3.38
C TYR A 116 3.93 21.06 2.02
N LEU A 117 3.25 20.78 0.90
CA LEU A 117 3.73 21.17 -0.44
C LEU A 117 3.90 22.68 -0.58
N THR A 118 3.05 23.47 0.08
CA THR A 118 3.18 24.94 0.08
C THR A 118 4.37 25.41 0.92
N LYS A 119 4.59 24.80 2.09
CA LYS A 119 5.71 25.08 2.99
C LYS A 119 7.06 24.77 2.36
N MET A 120 7.10 23.79 1.46
CA MET A 120 8.29 23.34 0.73
C MET A 120 8.42 23.95 -0.68
N ASP A 121 7.69 25.04 -0.99
CA ASP A 121 7.71 25.76 -2.27
C ASP A 121 7.27 24.95 -3.52
N TYR A 122 6.56 23.82 -3.33
CA TYR A 122 5.97 23.01 -4.40
C TYR A 122 4.55 23.45 -4.78
N HIS A 123 4.41 24.72 -5.14
CA HIS A 123 3.12 25.35 -5.44
C HIS A 123 2.39 24.74 -6.65
N VAL A 124 3.12 24.22 -7.64
CA VAL A 124 2.52 23.59 -8.83
C VAL A 124 1.78 22.31 -8.44
N GLN A 125 2.44 21.44 -7.66
CA GLN A 125 1.89 20.21 -7.11
C GLN A 125 0.70 20.52 -6.20
N CYS A 126 0.84 21.48 -5.28
CA CYS A 126 -0.25 21.91 -4.41
C CYS A 126 -1.48 22.36 -5.23
N LYS A 127 -1.30 23.24 -6.23
CA LYS A 127 -2.39 23.71 -7.11
C LYS A 127 -3.08 22.55 -7.86
N SER A 128 -2.33 21.52 -8.25
CA SER A 128 -2.86 20.37 -9.00
C SER A 128 -3.88 19.55 -8.18
N ILE A 129 -3.81 19.57 -6.85
CA ILE A 129 -4.68 18.77 -5.96
C ILE A 129 -5.60 19.60 -5.07
N LYS A 130 -5.28 20.88 -4.79
CA LYS A 130 -5.99 21.72 -3.79
C LYS A 130 -7.51 21.76 -3.97
N TYR A 131 -8.00 21.85 -5.20
CA TYR A 131 -9.44 21.96 -5.50
C TYR A 131 -10.05 20.66 -6.07
N VAL A 132 -9.30 19.56 -6.06
CA VAL A 132 -9.73 18.27 -6.62
C VAL A 132 -10.65 17.54 -5.64
N ASN A 133 -11.73 16.96 -6.14
CA ASN A 133 -12.61 16.11 -5.33
C ASN A 133 -11.98 14.74 -5.10
N ILE A 134 -12.09 14.24 -3.87
CA ILE A 134 -11.63 12.90 -3.50
C ILE A 134 -12.65 11.88 -4.02
N LYS A 135 -12.18 10.91 -4.81
CA LYS A 135 -13.01 9.84 -5.36
C LYS A 135 -12.61 8.50 -4.77
N ARG A 136 -13.56 7.71 -4.29
CA ARG A 136 -13.33 6.30 -3.98
C ARG A 136 -13.44 5.48 -5.26
N LEU A 137 -12.41 4.69 -5.55
CA LEU A 137 -12.42 3.86 -6.74
C LEU A 137 -13.42 2.70 -6.60
N LYS A 138 -14.23 2.48 -7.64
CA LYS A 138 -15.24 1.42 -7.70
C LYS A 138 -14.71 0.22 -8.49
N MET A 139 -13.71 -0.47 -7.93
CA MET A 139 -13.17 -1.68 -8.55
C MET A 139 -14.15 -2.86 -8.48
N THR A 140 -14.12 -3.70 -9.51
CA THR A 140 -15.02 -4.86 -9.65
C THR A 140 -14.72 -6.01 -8.69
N TRP A 141 -13.51 -6.04 -8.12
CA TRP A 141 -13.05 -7.08 -7.18
C TRP A 141 -13.20 -6.71 -5.69
N ARG A 142 -13.89 -5.61 -5.36
CA ARG A 142 -14.15 -5.23 -3.96
C ARG A 142 -15.00 -6.28 -3.24
N THR A 143 -14.73 -6.52 -1.96
CA THR A 143 -15.34 -7.56 -1.13
C THR A 143 -16.17 -6.98 0.00
N THR A 144 -17.22 -7.67 0.44
CA THR A 144 -18.05 -7.26 1.60
C THR A 144 -17.60 -7.86 2.93
N SER A 145 -16.86 -8.98 2.91
CA SER A 145 -16.57 -9.82 4.09
C SER A 145 -15.10 -10.22 4.28
N ASN A 146 -14.15 -9.67 3.51
CA ASN A 146 -12.71 -9.95 3.66
C ASN A 146 -11.96 -8.73 4.21
N ALA A 147 -12.03 -8.56 5.52
CA ALA A 147 -11.26 -7.55 6.24
C ALA A 147 -9.83 -8.02 6.53
N GLU A 148 -9.60 -9.33 6.72
CA GLU A 148 -8.31 -9.90 7.13
C GLU A 148 -7.19 -9.68 6.10
N ASP A 149 -7.52 -9.73 4.81
CA ASP A 149 -6.53 -9.56 3.75
C ASP A 149 -6.37 -8.10 3.30
N CYS A 150 -6.96 -7.10 3.99
CA CYS A 150 -6.93 -5.70 3.54
C CYS A 150 -5.49 -5.21 3.28
N GLY A 151 -4.52 -5.56 4.13
CA GLY A 151 -3.10 -5.24 3.92
C GLY A 151 -2.52 -5.84 2.62
N VAL A 152 -2.91 -7.06 2.27
CA VAL A 152 -2.49 -7.73 1.01
C VAL A 152 -3.10 -7.04 -0.19
N PHE A 153 -4.37 -6.63 -0.07
CA PHE A 153 -5.04 -5.83 -1.09
C PHE A 153 -4.31 -4.50 -1.31
N ILE A 154 -3.98 -3.74 -0.25
CA ILE A 154 -3.31 -2.45 -0.45
C ILE A 154 -1.93 -2.63 -1.09
N MET A 155 -1.15 -3.60 -0.64
CA MET A 155 0.18 -3.86 -1.22
C MET A 155 0.04 -4.16 -2.71
N ARG A 156 -0.95 -4.97 -3.10
CA ARG A 156 -1.22 -5.26 -4.50
C ARG A 156 -1.71 -4.05 -5.27
N HIS A 157 -2.62 -3.26 -4.70
CA HIS A 157 -3.15 -2.07 -5.33
C HIS A 157 -2.06 -1.04 -5.58
N ILE A 158 -1.24 -0.75 -4.59
CA ILE A 158 -0.13 0.20 -4.68
C ILE A 158 0.96 -0.27 -5.65
N GLU A 159 1.24 -1.59 -5.70
CA GLU A 159 2.18 -2.20 -6.66
C GLU A 159 1.74 -1.95 -8.12
N CYS A 160 0.44 -2.07 -8.42
CA CYS A 160 -0.06 -2.08 -9.80
C CYS A 160 -0.85 -0.85 -10.26
N TYR A 161 -1.25 0.06 -9.37
CA TYR A 161 -2.01 1.24 -9.77
C TYR A 161 -1.11 2.28 -10.47
N ASN A 162 -1.53 2.74 -11.64
CA ASN A 162 -0.82 3.69 -12.49
C ASN A 162 -1.76 4.70 -13.17
N ASN A 163 -2.73 5.25 -12.42
CA ASN A 163 -3.76 6.18 -12.91
C ASN A 163 -4.73 5.61 -13.96
N GLU A 164 -4.83 4.30 -14.12
CA GLU A 164 -5.80 3.72 -15.05
C GLU A 164 -7.23 4.00 -14.59
N ARG A 165 -8.15 4.13 -15.55
CA ARG A 165 -9.59 4.16 -15.25
C ARG A 165 -9.97 2.85 -14.57
N GLU A 166 -10.93 2.92 -13.65
CA GLU A 166 -11.37 1.77 -12.84
C GLU A 166 -11.75 0.54 -13.66
N GLN A 167 -12.37 0.74 -14.84
CA GLN A 167 -12.75 -0.34 -15.75
C GLN A 167 -11.57 -0.98 -16.51
N ASP A 168 -10.44 -0.26 -16.63
CA ASP A 168 -9.27 -0.68 -17.39
C ASP A 168 -8.17 -1.23 -16.48
N TRP A 169 -8.27 -0.98 -15.17
CA TRP A 169 -7.24 -1.36 -14.22
C TRP A 169 -7.19 -2.89 -14.01
N LYS A 170 -6.10 -3.51 -14.45
CA LYS A 170 -5.85 -4.96 -14.35
C LYS A 170 -4.90 -5.28 -13.20
N CYS A 171 -5.41 -5.28 -11.98
CA CYS A 171 -4.59 -5.66 -10.81
C CYS A 171 -4.39 -7.17 -10.64
N GLY A 172 -5.10 -8.01 -11.40
CA GLY A 172 -5.07 -9.47 -11.28
C GLY A 172 -5.94 -10.04 -10.15
N LEU A 173 -6.78 -9.21 -9.51
CA LEU A 173 -7.75 -9.62 -8.51
C LEU A 173 -9.17 -9.70 -9.10
N THR A 174 -9.92 -10.65 -8.60
CA THR A 174 -11.36 -10.86 -8.79
C THR A 174 -12.07 -11.03 -7.44
N ILE A 175 -13.40 -11.11 -7.41
CA ILE A 175 -14.18 -11.39 -6.19
C ILE A 175 -13.79 -12.75 -5.56
N ARG A 176 -13.29 -13.71 -6.35
CA ARG A 176 -12.93 -15.07 -5.91
C ARG A 176 -11.42 -15.26 -5.76
N SER A 177 -10.70 -14.26 -5.26
CA SER A 177 -9.22 -14.25 -5.25
C SER A 177 -8.54 -15.00 -4.11
N LYS A 178 -9.22 -15.85 -3.34
CA LYS A 178 -8.62 -16.47 -2.13
C LYS A 178 -7.25 -17.13 -2.39
N GLY A 179 -7.13 -17.92 -3.45
CA GLY A 179 -5.85 -18.56 -3.82
C GLY A 179 -4.79 -17.57 -4.34
N VAL A 180 -5.21 -16.48 -4.99
CA VAL A 180 -4.31 -15.41 -5.45
C VAL A 180 -3.80 -14.61 -4.24
N LEU A 181 -4.69 -14.25 -3.31
CA LEU A 181 -4.36 -13.56 -2.06
C LEU A 181 -3.38 -14.38 -1.22
N GLN A 182 -3.58 -15.70 -1.10
CA GLN A 182 -2.64 -16.56 -0.39
C GLN A 182 -1.24 -16.55 -1.03
N ARG A 183 -1.16 -16.60 -2.37
CA ARG A 183 0.13 -16.49 -3.07
C ARG A 183 0.77 -15.12 -2.90
N LEU A 184 -0.03 -14.05 -2.94
CA LEU A 184 0.45 -12.69 -2.69
C LEU A 184 0.96 -12.53 -1.25
N ARG A 185 0.29 -13.11 -0.25
CA ARG A 185 0.77 -13.18 1.14
C ARG A 185 2.15 -13.83 1.21
N GLY A 186 2.31 -15.00 0.58
CA GLY A 186 3.60 -15.67 0.49
C GLY A 186 4.67 -14.83 -0.22
N LYS A 187 4.32 -14.21 -1.35
CA LYS A 187 5.20 -13.31 -2.10
C LYS A 187 5.68 -12.15 -1.24
N TYR A 188 4.77 -11.37 -0.67
CA TYR A 188 5.14 -10.19 0.11
C TYR A 188 5.89 -10.55 1.39
N CYS A 189 5.48 -11.62 2.09
CA CYS A 189 6.20 -12.12 3.26
C CYS A 189 7.64 -12.52 2.91
N SER A 190 7.84 -13.33 1.87
CA SER A 190 9.18 -13.73 1.44
C SER A 190 10.04 -12.54 1.00
N THR A 191 9.47 -11.57 0.26
CA THR A 191 10.18 -10.34 -0.11
C THR A 191 10.64 -9.55 1.12
N LEU A 192 9.80 -9.38 2.14
CA LEU A 192 10.16 -8.66 3.36
C LEU A 192 11.21 -9.42 4.18
N MET A 193 11.06 -10.73 4.32
CA MET A 193 11.97 -11.59 5.09
C MET A 193 13.37 -11.66 4.48
N LEU A 194 13.46 -11.60 3.15
CA LEU A 194 14.71 -11.71 2.39
C LEU A 194 15.24 -10.35 1.90
N SER A 195 14.60 -9.24 2.27
CA SER A 195 15.04 -7.90 1.91
C SER A 195 16.43 -7.61 2.47
N GLU A 196 17.29 -6.95 1.70
CA GLU A 196 18.62 -6.50 2.16
C GLU A 196 18.55 -5.54 3.35
N THR A 197 17.43 -4.83 3.50
CA THR A 197 17.17 -3.95 4.66
C THR A 197 16.83 -4.71 5.93
N ASN A 198 16.51 -6.00 5.83
CA ASN A 198 16.25 -6.85 6.99
C ASN A 198 17.58 -7.43 7.47
N HIS A 199 18.03 -7.04 8.66
CA HIS A 199 19.28 -7.51 9.26
C HIS A 199 19.30 -9.03 9.49
N GLU A 200 18.14 -9.68 9.58
CA GLU A 200 18.01 -11.13 9.71
C GLU A 200 17.88 -11.85 8.35
N SER A 201 17.97 -11.15 7.22
CA SER A 201 17.73 -11.73 5.88
C SER A 201 18.58 -12.96 5.57
N LEU A 202 19.87 -12.96 5.94
CA LEU A 202 20.76 -14.11 5.78
C LEU A 202 20.32 -15.30 6.63
N ASN A 203 19.99 -15.07 7.91
CA ASN A 203 19.49 -16.11 8.81
C ASN A 203 18.16 -16.68 8.32
N ASN A 204 17.24 -15.79 7.91
CA ASN A 204 15.96 -16.16 7.31
C ASN A 204 16.13 -17.03 6.06
N SER A 205 17.09 -16.68 5.19
CA SER A 205 17.41 -17.44 3.97
C SER A 205 17.95 -18.83 4.29
N MET A 206 18.87 -18.94 5.26
CA MET A 206 19.42 -20.23 5.69
C MET A 206 18.36 -21.13 6.33
N ILE A 207 17.52 -20.59 7.22
CA ILE A 207 16.44 -21.34 7.86
C ILE A 207 15.42 -21.80 6.81
N THR A 208 15.05 -20.92 5.87
CA THR A 208 14.12 -21.26 4.78
C THR A 208 14.67 -22.38 3.90
N SER A 209 15.97 -22.35 3.56
CA SER A 209 16.63 -23.39 2.76
C SER A 209 16.65 -24.74 3.48
N LYS A 210 17.02 -24.75 4.76
CA LYS A 210 16.99 -25.96 5.61
C LYS A 210 15.58 -26.56 5.69
N HIS A 211 14.59 -25.72 5.96
CA HIS A 211 13.20 -26.16 6.04
C HIS A 211 12.71 -26.75 4.70
N TYR A 212 13.07 -26.12 3.57
CA TYR A 212 12.73 -26.63 2.25
C TYR A 212 13.34 -28.01 1.96
N GLU A 213 14.60 -28.23 2.34
CA GLU A 213 15.26 -29.53 2.21
C GLU A 213 14.57 -30.60 3.07
N GLU A 214 14.21 -30.28 4.30
CA GLU A 214 13.48 -31.19 5.21
C GLU A 214 12.10 -31.56 4.65
N CYS A 215 11.33 -30.57 4.19
CA CYS A 215 10.03 -30.79 3.57
C CYS A 215 10.14 -31.64 2.30
N SER A 216 11.14 -31.39 1.45
CA SER A 216 11.35 -32.15 0.21
C SER A 216 11.68 -33.61 0.50
N LYS A 217 12.54 -33.88 1.49
CA LYS A 217 12.85 -35.24 1.96
C LYS A 217 11.61 -35.95 2.50
N ASN A 218 10.81 -35.27 3.31
CA ASN A 218 9.58 -35.83 3.87
C ASN A 218 8.55 -36.16 2.78
N MET A 219 8.38 -35.28 1.79
CA MET A 219 7.48 -35.52 0.65
C MET A 219 7.93 -36.72 -0.19
N GLU A 220 9.24 -36.88 -0.41
CA GLU A 220 9.79 -38.05 -1.12
C GLU A 220 9.53 -39.35 -0.35
N ILE A 221 9.65 -39.32 0.99
CA ILE A 221 9.31 -40.45 1.86
C ILE A 221 7.82 -40.81 1.73
N ASP A 222 6.92 -39.84 1.73
CA ASP A 222 5.49 -40.08 1.63
C ASP A 222 5.08 -40.65 0.26
N ILE A 223 5.69 -40.17 -0.83
CA ILE A 223 5.50 -40.73 -2.17
C ILE A 223 5.98 -42.20 -2.21
N LYS A 224 7.15 -42.50 -1.64
CA LYS A 224 7.67 -43.88 -1.56
C LYS A 224 6.71 -44.80 -0.79
N LYS A 225 6.16 -44.34 0.35
CA LYS A 225 5.15 -45.10 1.12
C LYS A 225 3.87 -45.33 0.33
N MET A 226 3.38 -44.33 -0.39
CA MET A 226 2.20 -44.47 -1.25
C MET A 226 2.44 -45.51 -2.36
N ILE A 227 3.59 -45.47 -3.03
CA ILE A 227 3.95 -46.44 -4.09
C ILE A 227 4.04 -47.87 -3.54
N VAL A 228 4.62 -48.07 -2.34
CA VAL A 228 4.71 -49.39 -1.70
C VAL A 228 3.33 -49.95 -1.37
N ASN A 229 2.40 -49.10 -0.91
CA ASN A 229 1.05 -49.53 -0.60
C ASN A 229 0.24 -49.91 -1.86
N ILE A 230 0.43 -49.21 -2.97
CA ILE A 230 -0.19 -49.55 -4.26
C ILE A 230 0.34 -50.88 -4.82
N LYS A 231 1.61 -51.23 -4.56
CA LYS A 231 2.18 -52.53 -5.01
C LYS A 231 1.74 -53.71 -4.14
N ARG A 232 1.09 -53.47 -3.00
CA ARG A 232 0.60 -54.50 -2.07
C ARG A 232 -0.90 -54.78 -2.20
N SER A 233 -1.62 -53.97 -2.99
CA SER A 233 -3.02 -54.17 -3.40
C SER A 233 -3.11 -54.82 -4.76
#